data_AF-A0A932GEB7-F1
#
_entry.id   AF-A0A932GEB7-F1
#
_cell.length_a   1.000
_cell.length_b   1.000
_cell.length_c   1.000
_cell.angle_alpha   90.00
_cell.angle_beta   90.00
_cell.angle_gamma   90.00
#
_symmetry.space_group_name_H-M   'P 1'
#
loop_
_entity.id
_entity.type
_entity.pdbx_description
1 polymer ?
#
loop_
_entity_poly.entity_id
_entity_poly.type
_entity_poly.pdbx_seq_one_letter_code
_entity_poly.pdbx_strand_id
1 'polypeptide(L)'
;MSIFSGIFGGSQKYKYSIGQKPLPERELRLLISHHRNITLDAAEETLVEEEILKARHGDGTISLRQIYNVLQHLYNSRKISIADKKSLMKNFEEYFGEHFS
;
A
#
# COMPACT_ATOMS: atom_id res chain seq x y z
N MET A 1 -19.69 -14.66 13.25
CA MET A 1 -19.86 -14.88 11.79
C MET A 1 -20.29 -13.56 11.17
N SER A 2 -19.59 -13.17 10.10
CA SER A 2 -19.94 -12.09 9.15
C SER A 2 -19.86 -10.63 9.61
N ILE A 3 -18.78 -9.96 9.18
CA ILE A 3 -18.72 -8.52 8.89
C ILE A 3 -18.17 -8.32 7.47
N PHE A 4 -18.82 -8.92 6.47
CA PHE A 4 -18.62 -8.55 5.06
C PHE A 4 -19.83 -7.72 4.61
N SER A 5 -19.90 -6.48 5.10
CA SER A 5 -20.93 -5.52 4.71
C SER A 5 -20.24 -4.18 4.45
N GLY A 6 -20.12 -3.77 3.19
CA GLY A 6 -19.61 -2.42 2.88
C GLY A 6 -19.08 -2.21 1.47
N ILE A 7 -19.96 -2.34 0.48
CA ILE A 7 -20.24 -1.29 -0.53
C ILE A 7 -19.04 -0.39 -0.88
N PHE A 8 -18.35 -0.73 -1.97
CA PHE A 8 -17.37 0.12 -2.64
C PHE A 8 -18.07 1.35 -3.23
N GLY A 9 -18.11 2.47 -2.50
CA GLY A 9 -18.77 3.69 -3.02
C GLY A 9 -18.54 5.00 -2.26
N GLY A 10 -17.74 5.02 -1.19
CA GLY A 10 -17.44 6.23 -0.42
C GLY A 10 -15.93 6.43 -0.31
N SER A 11 -15.36 7.15 -1.27
CA SER A 11 -14.08 7.88 -1.19
C SER A 11 -13.05 7.42 -0.12
N GLN A 12 -12.60 6.16 -0.19
CA GLN A 12 -11.56 5.60 0.70
C GLN A 12 -10.28 6.44 0.74
N LYS A 13 -10.03 7.27 -0.28
CA LYS A 13 -8.98 8.29 -0.33
C LYS A 13 -8.97 9.25 0.86
N TYR A 14 -10.09 9.49 1.55
CA TYR A 14 -10.15 10.35 2.75
C TYR A 14 -9.96 9.57 4.06
N LYS A 15 -9.96 8.23 4.04
CA LYS A 15 -9.66 7.41 5.23
C LYS A 15 -8.16 7.49 5.59
N TYR A 16 -7.29 7.62 4.59
CA TYR A 16 -5.85 7.53 4.77
C TYR A 16 -5.22 8.87 5.10
N SER A 17 -4.33 8.87 6.10
CA SER A 17 -3.60 10.06 6.53
C SER A 17 -2.73 10.64 5.41
N ILE A 18 -2.69 11.97 5.32
CA ILE A 18 -1.76 12.74 4.49
C ILE A 18 -0.40 12.98 5.17
N GLY A 19 -0.26 12.55 6.43
CA GLY A 19 0.97 12.70 7.19
C GLY A 19 2.12 11.97 6.52
N GLN A 20 3.15 12.72 6.16
CA GLN A 20 4.37 12.17 5.59
C GLN A 20 5.18 11.49 6.69
N LYS A 21 5.54 10.22 6.47
CA LYS A 21 6.38 9.46 7.39
C LYS A 21 7.59 8.90 6.64
N PRO A 22 8.77 8.83 7.28
CA PRO A 22 9.93 8.22 6.67
C PRO A 22 9.68 6.72 6.50
N LEU A 23 9.89 6.19 5.29
CA LEU A 23 9.81 4.77 5.01
C LEU A 23 11.09 4.32 4.29
N PRO A 24 12.08 3.75 4.99
CA PRO A 24 13.31 3.28 4.37
C PRO A 24 13.03 2.26 3.26
N GLU A 25 13.82 2.26 2.19
CA GLU A 25 13.62 1.34 1.05
C GLU A 25 13.68 -0.13 1.46
N ARG A 26 14.54 -0.44 2.44
CA ARG A 26 14.62 -1.78 3.01
C ARG A 26 13.31 -2.22 3.66
N GLU A 27 12.68 -1.32 4.42
CA GLU A 27 11.38 -1.59 5.07
C GLU A 27 10.26 -1.68 4.03
N LEU A 28 10.29 -0.80 3.02
CA LEU A 28 9.37 -0.86 1.89
C LEU A 28 9.43 -2.24 1.20
N ARG A 29 10.64 -2.71 0.89
CA ARG A 29 10.83 -4.02 0.28
C ARG A 29 10.32 -5.14 1.18
N LEU A 30 10.56 -5.09 2.48
CA LEU A 30 10.04 -6.09 3.43
C LEU A 30 8.50 -6.11 3.47
N LEU A 31 7.85 -4.94 3.43
CA LEU A 31 6.39 -4.82 3.46
C LEU A 31 5.72 -5.38 2.20
N ILE A 32 6.42 -5.30 1.05
CA ILE A 32 5.95 -5.79 -0.24
C ILE A 32 6.32 -7.26 -0.45
N SER A 33 7.52 -7.67 -0.04
CA SER A 33 8.05 -9.01 -0.28
C SER A 33 7.29 -10.06 0.52
N HIS A 34 6.70 -11.02 -0.18
CA HIS A 34 6.26 -12.34 0.30
C HIS A 34 5.90 -12.47 1.79
N HIS A 35 4.94 -11.66 2.26
CA HIS A 35 4.17 -12.02 3.44
C HIS A 35 3.09 -13.04 3.04
N ARG A 36 2.79 -14.01 3.92
CA ARG A 36 1.88 -15.17 3.70
C ARG A 36 0.48 -14.88 3.11
N ASN A 37 0.11 -13.61 2.93
CA ASN A 37 -1.20 -13.14 2.48
C ASN A 37 -1.16 -12.33 1.16
N ILE A 38 0.00 -12.27 0.49
CA ILE A 38 0.21 -11.54 -0.76
C ILE A 38 0.44 -12.56 -1.87
N THR A 39 -0.27 -12.39 -2.99
CA THR A 39 -0.16 -13.28 -4.16
C THR A 39 0.73 -12.72 -5.27
N LEU A 40 1.38 -11.58 -5.01
CA LEU A 40 2.26 -10.92 -5.96
C LEU A 40 3.39 -11.84 -6.40
N ASP A 41 3.63 -11.86 -7.71
CA ASP A 41 4.85 -12.43 -8.26
C ASP A 41 6.03 -11.44 -8.12
N ALA A 42 7.26 -11.92 -8.37
CA ALA A 42 8.46 -11.09 -8.23
C ALA A 42 8.46 -9.85 -9.14
N ALA A 43 7.80 -9.91 -10.30
CA ALA A 43 7.70 -8.77 -11.21
C ALA A 43 6.69 -7.74 -10.70
N GLU A 44 5.57 -8.19 -10.15
CA GLU A 44 4.57 -7.34 -9.50
C GLU A 44 5.11 -6.70 -8.21
N GLU A 45 5.86 -7.44 -7.39
CA GLU A 45 6.56 -6.90 -6.22
C GLU A 45 7.51 -5.76 -6.62
N THR A 46 8.34 -5.98 -7.65
CA THR A 46 9.26 -4.97 -8.18
C THR A 46 8.51 -3.74 -8.69
N LEU A 47 7.41 -3.96 -9.42
CA LEU A 47 6.60 -2.88 -9.97
C LEU A 47 5.95 -2.04 -8.87
N VAL A 48 5.44 -2.67 -7.81
CA VAL A 48 4.88 -1.97 -6.65
C VAL A 48 5.96 -1.16 -5.93
N GLU A 49 7.15 -1.74 -5.72
CA GLU A 49 8.29 -1.06 -5.11
C GLU A 49 8.66 0.19 -5.91
N GLU A 50 8.87 0.07 -7.22
CA GLU A 50 9.23 1.18 -8.09
C GLU A 50 8.19 2.31 -8.10
N GLU A 51 6.90 1.98 -8.19
CA GLU A 51 5.84 3.00 -8.22
C GLU A 51 5.69 3.72 -6.88
N ILE A 52 5.89 3.00 -5.76
CA ILE A 52 5.92 3.62 -4.44
C ILE A 52 7.17 4.51 -4.29
N LEU A 53 8.33 4.07 -4.78
CA LEU A 53 9.55 4.87 -4.80
C LEU A 53 9.40 6.15 -5.63
N LYS A 54 8.74 6.07 -6.80
CA LYS A 54 8.42 7.26 -7.62
C LYS A 54 7.44 8.20 -6.93
N ALA A 55 6.53 7.68 -6.10
CA ALA A 55 5.58 8.48 -5.35
C ALA A 55 6.21 9.19 -4.14
N ARG A 56 7.38 8.73 -3.68
CA ARG A 56 8.23 9.47 -2.73
C ARG A 56 8.84 10.63 -3.51
N HIS A 57 8.62 11.87 -3.09
CA HIS A 57 9.08 13.05 -3.81
C HIS A 57 10.61 13.29 -3.68
N GLY A 58 11.40 12.21 -3.56
CA GLY A 58 12.86 12.23 -3.36
C GLY A 58 13.32 12.49 -1.93
N ASP A 59 12.40 12.83 -1.02
CA ASP A 59 12.65 13.12 0.40
C ASP A 59 12.65 11.86 1.28
N GLY A 60 12.35 10.71 0.69
CA GLY A 60 12.29 9.44 1.38
C GLY A 60 11.07 9.27 2.28
N THR A 61 10.11 10.18 2.23
CA THR A 61 8.87 10.10 3.01
C THR A 61 7.69 9.72 2.13
N ILE A 62 6.70 9.10 2.74
CA ILE A 62 5.44 8.77 2.06
C ILE A 62 4.29 8.79 3.07
N SER A 63 3.10 9.15 2.57
CA SER A 63 1.85 9.06 3.32
C SER A 63 1.05 7.81 2.92
N LEU A 64 0.23 7.30 3.84
CA LEU A 64 -0.73 6.22 3.54
C LEU A 64 -1.66 6.58 2.38
N ARG A 65 -1.99 7.87 2.22
CA ARG A 65 -2.79 8.34 1.09
C ARG A 65 -2.07 8.22 -0.24
N GLN A 66 -0.76 8.50 -0.30
CA GLN A 66 0.04 8.31 -1.51
C GLN A 66 0.13 6.82 -1.85
N ILE A 67 0.43 5.97 -0.86
CA ILE A 67 0.45 4.52 -1.04
C ILE A 67 -0.89 4.03 -1.59
N TYR A 68 -2.02 4.43 -0.98
CA TYR A 68 -3.34 4.09 -1.47
C TYR A 68 -3.55 4.51 -2.93
N ASN A 69 -3.15 5.73 -3.30
CA ASN A 69 -3.31 6.22 -4.67
C ASN A 69 -2.47 5.39 -5.66
N VAL A 70 -1.23 5.03 -5.30
CA VAL A 70 -0.36 4.16 -6.11
C VAL A 70 -1.01 2.79 -6.30
N LEU A 71 -1.39 2.12 -5.21
CA LEU A 71 -1.99 0.79 -5.31
C LEU A 71 -3.36 0.81 -6.00
N GLN A 72 -4.15 1.87 -5.82
CA GLN A 72 -5.38 2.07 -6.56
C GLN A 72 -5.12 2.25 -8.07
N HIS A 73 -4.05 2.96 -8.44
CA HIS A 73 -3.64 3.10 -9.83
C HIS A 73 -3.23 1.75 -10.42
N LEU A 74 -2.41 0.97 -9.71
CA LEU A 74 -1.98 -0.36 -10.14
C LEU A 74 -3.15 -1.34 -10.30
N TYR A 75 -4.08 -1.32 -9.35
CA TYR A 75 -5.31 -2.10 -9.44
C TYR A 75 -6.17 -1.70 -10.64
N ASN A 76 -6.38 -0.39 -10.86
CA ASN A 76 -7.15 0.11 -12.00
C ASN A 76 -6.49 -0.29 -13.34
N SER A 77 -5.16 -0.31 -13.37
CA SER A 77 -4.34 -0.74 -14.51
C SER A 77 -4.22 -2.27 -14.64
N ARG A 78 -4.92 -3.05 -13.79
CA ARG A 78 -4.90 -4.52 -13.74
C ARG A 78 -3.49 -5.10 -13.55
N LYS A 79 -2.61 -4.38 -12.85
CA LYS A 79 -1.24 -4.80 -12.52
C LYS A 79 -1.14 -5.56 -11.21
N ILE A 80 -2.14 -5.45 -10.34
CA ILE A 80 -2.27 -6.19 -9.09
C ILE A 80 -3.74 -6.56 -8.88
N SER A 81 -4.00 -7.61 -8.11
CA SER A 81 -5.37 -7.97 -7.76
C SER A 81 -5.95 -7.05 -6.68
N ILE A 82 -7.27 -7.11 -6.50
CA ILE A 82 -7.93 -6.41 -5.38
C ILE A 82 -7.52 -6.99 -4.02
N ALA A 83 -7.14 -8.27 -3.97
CA ALA A 83 -6.65 -8.92 -2.76
C ALA A 83 -5.28 -8.36 -2.40
N ASP A 84 -4.35 -8.27 -3.36
CA ASP A 84 -3.01 -7.70 -3.15
C ASP A 84 -3.10 -6.25 -2.68
N LYS A 85 -3.95 -5.44 -3.33
CA LYS A 85 -4.19 -4.05 -2.89
C LYS A 85 -4.61 -3.97 -1.42
N LYS A 86 -5.54 -4.82 -0.99
CA LYS A 86 -6.04 -4.83 0.39
C LYS A 86 -4.99 -5.32 1.37
N SER A 87 -4.28 -6.40 1.03
CA SER A 87 -3.21 -6.97 1.85
C SER A 87 -2.07 -5.96 2.03
N LEU A 88 -1.59 -5.34 0.95
CA LEU A 88 -0.56 -4.30 1.01
C LEU A 88 -1.00 -3.11 1.84
N MET A 89 -2.20 -2.55 1.60
CA MET A 89 -2.68 -1.42 2.41
C MET A 89 -2.78 -1.78 3.89
N LYS A 90 -3.18 -2.99 4.23
CA LYS A 90 -3.22 -3.46 5.62
C LYS A 90 -1.81 -3.51 6.22
N ASN A 91 -0.82 -4.08 5.52
CA ASN A 91 0.56 -4.12 5.98
C ASN A 91 1.12 -2.70 6.21
N PHE A 92 0.83 -1.76 5.32
CA PHE A 92 1.25 -0.37 5.49
C PHE A 92 0.52 0.33 6.66
N GLU A 93 -0.78 0.09 6.83
CA GLU A 93 -1.54 0.61 7.99
C GLU A 93 -0.95 0.08 9.31
N GLU A 94 -0.65 -1.22 9.39
CA GLU A 94 -0.04 -1.87 10.56
C GLU A 94 1.35 -1.29 10.85
N TYR A 95 2.23 -1.25 9.85
CA TYR A 95 3.57 -0.66 10.00
C TYR A 95 3.52 0.80 10.46
N PHE A 96 2.66 1.63 9.85
CA PHE A 96 2.54 3.03 10.24
C PHE A 96 1.96 3.19 11.65
N GLY A 97 1.05 2.32 12.05
CA GLY A 97 0.48 2.29 13.40
C GLY A 97 1.49 1.88 14.47
N GLU A 98 2.35 0.89 14.18
CA GLU A 98 3.37 0.39 15.10
C GLU A 98 4.57 1.33 15.23
N HIS A 99 5.03 1.91 14.11
CA HIS A 99 6.25 2.72 14.09
C HIS A 99 6.05 4.22 14.29
N PHE A 100 4.82 4.75 14.12
CA PHE A 100 4.57 6.20 14.14
C PHE A 100 3.33 6.64 14.94
N SER A 101 2.80 5.77 15.83
CA SER A 101 1.81 6.16 16.85
C SER A 101 2.32 7.25 17.79
#